data_AF-A0A951VK36-F1
#
_entry.id   AF-A0A951VK36-F1
#
_cell.length_a   1.000
_cell.length_b   1.000
_cell.length_c   1.000
_cell.angle_alpha   90.00
_cell.angle_beta   90.00
_cell.angle_gamma   90.00
#
_symmetry.space_group_name_H-M   'P 1'
#
loop_
_entity.id
_entity.type
_entity.pdbx_description
1 polymer ?
#
loop_
_entity_poly.entity_id
_entity_poly.type
_entity_poly.pdbx_seq_one_letter_code
_entity_poly.pdbx_strand_id
1 'polypeptide(L)'
;MQKNSSKKATAKVNTPVTEQFFVFSKQNYILMTAGVLLIVLGFILMSGTEDIFSSTKLTVAPILVLAGFVVEIFAIMLKFDK
;
A
#
# COMPACT_ATOMS: atom_id res chain seq x y z
N MET A 1 33.91 54.83 -12.60
CA MET A 1 33.06 53.85 -13.31
C MET A 1 33.29 52.46 -12.71
N GLN A 2 32.18 51.78 -12.38
CA GLN A 2 31.94 50.33 -12.24
C GLN A 2 32.86 49.44 -11.35
N LYS A 3 32.35 49.16 -10.14
CA LYS A 3 32.49 47.87 -9.43
C LYS A 3 31.95 46.74 -10.32
N ASN A 4 32.71 45.67 -10.55
CA ASN A 4 32.19 44.45 -11.17
C ASN A 4 32.34 43.25 -10.22
N SER A 5 31.40 43.18 -9.28
CA SER A 5 31.12 41.99 -8.47
C SER A 5 30.33 40.98 -9.31
N SER A 6 30.98 40.16 -10.12
CA SER A 6 30.35 38.90 -10.61
C SER A 6 30.55 37.80 -9.58
N LYS A 7 29.90 37.96 -8.42
CA LYS A 7 29.60 36.85 -7.54
C LYS A 7 28.56 36.02 -8.30
N LYS A 8 28.98 34.87 -8.84
CA LYS A 8 28.12 33.87 -9.47
C LYS A 8 27.12 33.37 -8.42
N ALA A 9 26.00 34.07 -8.29
CA ALA A 9 24.86 33.63 -7.52
C ALA A 9 24.26 32.43 -8.26
N THR A 10 24.63 31.24 -7.82
CA THR A 10 23.86 30.03 -8.08
C THR A 10 22.48 30.27 -7.47
N ALA A 11 21.51 30.60 -8.31
CA ALA A 11 20.11 30.59 -7.93
C ALA A 11 19.79 29.16 -7.45
N LYS A 12 19.69 29.00 -6.13
CA LYS A 12 19.17 27.80 -5.50
C LYS A 12 17.72 27.69 -5.98
N VAL A 13 17.49 26.84 -6.99
CA VAL A 13 16.15 26.46 -7.41
C VAL A 13 15.54 25.81 -6.17
N ASN A 14 14.72 26.58 -5.46
CA ASN A 14 13.86 26.05 -4.41
C ASN A 14 12.75 25.30 -5.13
N THR A 15 13.08 24.12 -5.67
CA THR A 15 12.08 23.11 -5.95
C THR A 15 11.34 22.95 -4.63
N PRO A 16 10.01 23.18 -4.57
CA PRO A 16 9.28 22.75 -3.40
C PRO A 16 9.58 21.27 -3.29
N VAL A 17 10.34 20.89 -2.26
CA VAL A 17 10.53 19.50 -1.91
C VAL A 17 9.11 19.08 -1.57
N THR A 18 8.45 18.44 -2.53
CA THR A 18 7.19 17.77 -2.27
C THR A 18 7.57 16.69 -1.28
N GLU A 19 7.51 17.05 0.00
CA GLU A 19 7.51 16.13 1.14
C GLU A 19 6.44 15.12 0.76
N GLN A 20 6.87 13.98 0.22
CA GLN A 20 5.99 12.87 -0.06
C GLN A 20 5.57 12.41 1.32
N PHE A 21 4.46 12.96 1.82
CA PHE A 21 3.84 12.53 3.06
C PHE A 21 3.36 11.10 2.81
N PHE A 22 4.28 10.16 2.95
CA PHE A 22 3.96 8.75 3.01
C PHE A 22 3.11 8.58 4.26
N VAL A 23 1.79 8.49 4.05
CA VAL A 23 0.80 8.30 5.12
C VAL A 23 1.08 6.99 5.88
N PHE A 24 1.76 6.05 5.22
CA PHE A 24 2.09 4.73 5.74
C PHE A 24 3.60 4.45 5.66
N SER A 25 4.12 3.74 6.67
CA SER A 25 5.50 3.22 6.66
C SER A 25 5.68 2.16 5.56
N LYS A 26 6.92 1.94 5.11
CA LYS A 26 7.24 0.89 4.13
C LYS A 26 6.72 -0.49 4.56
N GLN A 27 6.75 -0.78 5.86
CA GLN A 27 6.27 -2.05 6.41
C GLN A 27 4.75 -2.21 6.26
N ASN A 28 3.97 -1.15 6.54
CA ASN A 28 2.52 -1.14 6.33
C ASN A 28 2.17 -1.38 4.85
N TYR A 29 2.93 -0.80 3.93
CA TYR A 29 2.69 -0.97 2.50
C TYR A 29 2.88 -2.44 2.06
N ILE A 30 3.86 -3.14 2.63
CA ILE A 30 4.07 -4.57 2.40
C ILE A 30 2.88 -5.38 2.94
N LEU A 31 2.40 -5.05 4.14
CA LEU A 31 1.26 -5.73 4.76
C LEU A 31 -0.06 -5.48 4.01
N MET A 32 -0.30 -4.25 3.53
CA MET A 32 -1.41 -3.95 2.61
C MET A 32 -1.30 -4.80 1.35
N THR A 33 -0.14 -4.82 0.70
CA THR A 33 -0.01 -5.60 -0.55
C THR A 33 -0.30 -7.10 -0.30
N ALA A 34 0.14 -7.64 0.84
CA ALA A 34 -0.17 -9.00 1.26
C ALA A 34 -1.67 -9.23 1.57
N GLY A 35 -2.33 -8.26 2.22
CA GLY A 35 -3.77 -8.30 2.51
C GLY A 35 -4.61 -8.32 1.24
N VAL A 36 -4.33 -7.41 0.29
CA VAL A 36 -4.96 -7.39 -1.03
C VAL A 36 -4.77 -8.72 -1.76
N LEU A 37 -3.56 -9.29 -1.75
CA LEU A 37 -3.30 -10.59 -2.40
C LEU A 37 -4.14 -11.72 -1.78
N LEU A 38 -4.31 -11.75 -0.45
CA LEU A 38 -5.19 -12.72 0.22
C LEU A 38 -6.65 -12.56 -0.19
N ILE A 39 -7.15 -11.33 -0.27
CA ILE A 39 -8.52 -11.03 -0.71
C ILE A 39 -8.72 -11.52 -2.15
N VAL A 40 -7.78 -11.19 -3.04
CA VAL A 40 -7.83 -11.62 -4.45
C VAL A 40 -7.81 -13.15 -4.56
N LEU A 41 -6.96 -13.83 -3.80
CA LEU A 41 -6.93 -15.31 -3.76
C LEU A 41 -8.25 -15.89 -3.27
N GLY A 42 -8.87 -15.30 -2.25
CA GLY A 42 -10.19 -15.72 -1.77
C GLY A 42 -11.27 -15.60 -2.84
N PHE A 43 -11.28 -14.49 -3.59
CA PHE A 43 -12.20 -14.31 -4.72
C PHE A 43 -11.91 -15.25 -5.89
N ILE A 44 -10.64 -15.54 -6.20
CA ILE A 44 -10.28 -16.52 -7.23
C ILE A 44 -10.81 -17.91 -6.85
N LEU A 45 -10.63 -18.33 -5.59
CA LEU A 45 -11.17 -19.59 -5.06
C LEU A 45 -12.71 -19.65 -5.21
N MET A 46 -13.39 -18.53 -4.95
CA MET A 46 -14.84 -18.39 -5.14
C MET A 46 -15.23 -18.52 -6.63
N SER A 47 -14.48 -17.90 -7.55
CA SER A 47 -14.81 -17.80 -8.98
C SER A 47 -14.66 -19.09 -9.78
N GLY A 48 -13.99 -20.12 -9.25
CA GLY A 48 -13.80 -21.37 -9.98
C GLY A 48 -15.13 -22.01 -10.42
N THR A 49 -15.16 -22.56 -11.63
CA THR A 49 -16.35 -23.06 -12.34
C THR A 49 -16.80 -24.47 -11.93
N GLU A 50 -15.92 -25.22 -11.28
CA GLU A 50 -16.19 -26.59 -10.84
C GLU A 50 -16.88 -26.58 -9.47
N ASP A 51 -18.14 -27.03 -9.41
CA ASP A 51 -18.96 -27.21 -8.20
C ASP A 51 -19.09 -26.03 -7.24
N ILE A 52 -20.13 -25.22 -7.45
CA ILE A 52 -20.55 -24.11 -6.56
C ILE A 52 -20.85 -24.60 -5.13
N PHE A 53 -21.23 -25.87 -4.97
CA PHE A 53 -21.52 -26.52 -3.68
C PHE A 53 -20.30 -27.16 -3.01
N SER A 54 -19.09 -26.93 -3.53
CA SER A 54 -17.87 -27.37 -2.85
C SER A 54 -17.71 -26.62 -1.52
N SER A 55 -17.52 -27.36 -0.42
CA SER A 55 -17.28 -26.81 0.92
C SER A 55 -16.15 -25.77 0.95
N THR A 56 -15.20 -25.86 0.01
CA THR A 56 -14.13 -24.88 -0.16
C THR A 56 -14.64 -23.50 -0.58
N LYS A 57 -15.64 -23.42 -1.45
CA LYS A 57 -16.20 -22.14 -1.92
C LYS A 57 -17.17 -21.53 -0.92
N LEU A 58 -17.95 -22.37 -0.23
CA LEU A 58 -18.94 -21.89 0.74
C LEU A 58 -18.30 -21.42 2.04
N THR A 59 -17.25 -22.09 2.50
CA THR A 59 -16.66 -21.85 3.83
C THR A 59 -15.25 -21.28 3.75
N VAL A 60 -14.36 -21.89 2.96
CA VAL A 60 -12.93 -21.51 2.96
C VAL A 60 -12.72 -20.17 2.24
N ALA A 61 -13.39 -19.96 1.10
CA ALA A 61 -13.23 -18.73 0.32
C ALA A 61 -13.70 -17.48 1.10
N PRO A 62 -14.90 -17.44 1.74
CA PRO A 62 -15.32 -16.28 2.52
C PRO A 62 -14.44 -16.04 3.75
N ILE A 63 -13.98 -17.11 4.41
CA ILE A 63 -13.04 -16.98 5.55
C ILE A 63 -11.72 -16.35 5.11
N LEU A 64 -11.18 -16.76 3.95
CA LEU A 64 -9.96 -16.15 3.39
C LEU A 64 -10.13 -14.67 3.06
N VAL A 65 -11.25 -14.30 2.45
CA VAL A 65 -11.57 -12.90 2.16
C VAL A 65 -11.67 -12.08 3.45
N LEU A 66 -12.39 -12.59 4.47
CA LEU A 66 -12.50 -11.94 5.76
C LEU A 66 -11.16 -11.80 6.47
N ALA A 67 -10.32 -12.85 6.44
CA ALA A 67 -8.98 -12.80 6.99
C ALA A 67 -8.11 -11.74 6.28
N GLY A 68 -8.22 -11.64 4.95
CA GLY A 68 -7.56 -10.59 4.17
C GLY A 68 -8.00 -9.18 4.58
N PHE A 69 -9.31 -8.96 4.79
CA PHE A 69 -9.81 -7.68 5.30
C PHE A 69 -9.33 -7.37 6.71
N VAL A 70 -9.22 -8.37 7.59
CA VAL A 70 -8.66 -8.17 8.94
C VAL A 70 -7.20 -7.74 8.83
N VAL A 71 -6.41 -8.38 7.97
CA VAL A 71 -5.01 -7.99 7.70
C VAL A 71 -4.92 -6.55 7.17
N GLU A 72 -5.78 -6.15 6.24
CA GLU A 72 -5.87 -4.77 5.74
C GLU A 72 -6.17 -3.76 6.86
N ILE A 73 -7.17 -4.06 7.70
CA ILE A 73 -7.53 -3.21 8.83
C ILE A 73 -6.34 -3.04 9.77
N PHE A 74 -5.62 -4.13 10.09
CA PHE A 74 -4.41 -4.04 10.89
C PHE A 74 -3.28 -3.29 10.17
N ALA A 75 -3.09 -3.49 8.87
CA ALA A 75 -2.05 -2.81 8.10
C ALA A 75 -2.28 -1.29 8.04
N ILE A 76 -3.54 -0.85 8.00
CA ILE A 76 -3.91 0.57 7.98
C ILE A 76 -3.90 1.17 9.39
N MET A 77 -4.49 0.50 10.39
CA MET A 77 -4.54 1.01 11.76
C MET A 77 -3.18 0.99 12.46
N LEU A 78 -2.39 -0.06 12.25
CA LEU A 78 -1.15 -0.25 12.99
C LEU A 78 -0.08 0.62 12.38
N LYS A 79 0.14 1.79 12.97
CA LYS A 79 1.34 2.59 12.67
C LYS A 79 2.54 1.80 13.16
N PHE A 80 3.28 1.16 12.26
CA PHE A 80 4.57 0.56 12.59
C PHE A 80 5.59 1.70 12.72
N ASP A 81 5.52 2.39 13.86
CA ASP A 81 6.52 3.33 14.33
C ASP A 81 7.76 2.51 14.78
N LYS A 82 8.59 2.14 13.82
CA LYS A 82 9.94 1.63 14.05
C LYS A 82 10.90 2.14 12.99
#